data_AF-A0A6P5EMI6-F1
#
_entry.id   AF-A0A6P5EMI6-F1
#
_cell.length_a   1.000
_cell.length_b   1.000
_cell.length_c   1.000
_cell.angle_alpha   90.00
_cell.angle_beta   90.00
_cell.angle_gamma   90.00
#
_symmetry.space_group_name_H-M   'P 1'
#
loop_
_entity.id
_entity.type
_entity.pdbx_description
1 polymer ?
#
loop_
_entity_poly.entity_id
_entity_poly.type
_entity_poly.pdbx_seq_one_letter_code
_entity_poly.pdbx_strand_id
1 'polypeptide(L)'
;MRLARLIGTLSPRHPPPRPLPFSTTSSSSSSVASDAPARVLGVGGVLRGEPRRFSGADVAAYAAVSGDRNPLHLDAEFARGVAGFERGSVVHGMLVASLFPSLIASHFPGAIYVAQTLSFRQPVYVGDEVVAEVQAIYLKESKKRYIAKFTTKCFTNQECLVIDGEATTLLPTLVLNK
;
A
#
# COMPACT_ATOMS: atom_id res chain seq x y z
N MET A 1 29.60 40.60 -57.31
CA MET A 1 29.02 39.51 -58.12
C MET A 1 27.70 39.08 -57.49
N ARG A 2 26.57 39.32 -58.18
CA ARG A 2 25.21 38.91 -57.78
C ARG A 2 24.93 37.51 -58.35
N LEU A 3 24.39 36.59 -57.55
CA LEU A 3 23.73 35.34 -58.00
C LEU A 3 22.51 35.14 -57.08
N ALA A 4 21.32 35.54 -57.51
CA ALA A 4 20.29 34.73 -58.22
C ALA A 4 19.43 33.88 -57.26
N ARG A 5 18.20 34.38 -57.02
CA ARG A 5 17.08 33.74 -56.32
C ARG A 5 16.55 32.57 -57.16
N LEU A 6 16.29 31.42 -56.51
CA LEU A 6 15.42 30.38 -57.06
C LEU A 6 14.03 30.51 -56.40
N ILE A 7 13.03 30.84 -57.20
CA ILE A 7 11.62 30.99 -56.78
C ILE A 7 10.94 29.65 -57.02
N GLY A 8 10.61 28.93 -55.95
CA GLY A 8 9.72 27.77 -55.98
C GLY A 8 8.26 28.22 -55.85
N THR A 9 7.43 27.92 -56.84
CA THR A 9 6.00 28.21 -56.87
C THR A 9 5.24 27.27 -55.92
N LEU A 10 4.50 27.83 -54.96
CA LEU A 10 3.62 27.08 -54.05
C LEU A 10 2.24 26.90 -54.70
N SER A 11 1.81 25.65 -54.91
CA SER A 11 0.44 25.29 -55.27
C SER A 11 -0.55 25.53 -54.12
N PRO A 12 -1.83 25.83 -54.40
CA PRO A 12 -2.83 26.07 -53.36
C PRO A 12 -3.16 24.78 -52.61
N ARG A 13 -3.17 24.86 -51.27
CA ARG A 13 -3.52 23.75 -50.38
C ARG A 13 -5.03 23.53 -50.37
N HIS A 14 -5.47 22.29 -50.56
CA HIS A 14 -6.86 21.88 -50.31
C HIS A 14 -7.21 22.02 -48.82
N PRO A 15 -8.44 22.43 -48.48
CA PRO A 15 -8.90 22.40 -47.10
C PRO A 15 -9.11 20.95 -46.61
N PRO A 16 -8.90 20.67 -45.32
CA PRO A 16 -9.10 19.33 -44.77
C PRO A 16 -10.59 18.93 -44.76
N PRO A 17 -10.92 17.63 -44.85
CA PRO A 17 -12.30 17.17 -44.82
C PRO A 17 -12.96 17.40 -43.46
N ARG A 18 -14.26 17.65 -43.48
CA ARG A 18 -15.11 17.91 -42.31
C ARG A 18 -15.26 16.64 -41.46
N PRO A 19 -15.20 16.71 -40.11
CA PRO A 19 -15.41 15.54 -39.28
C PRO A 19 -16.88 15.07 -39.32
N LEU A 20 -17.07 13.76 -39.35
CA LEU A 20 -18.38 13.10 -39.26
C LEU A 20 -18.95 13.20 -37.83
N PRO A 21 -20.28 13.22 -37.66
CA PRO A 21 -20.89 13.29 -36.33
C PRO A 21 -20.64 12.00 -35.54
N PHE A 22 -20.26 12.15 -34.27
CA PHE A 22 -20.16 11.04 -33.32
C PHE A 22 -21.55 10.45 -33.05
N SER A 23 -21.72 9.17 -33.35
CA SER A 23 -22.86 8.37 -32.91
C SER A 23 -22.71 8.01 -31.43
N THR A 24 -23.53 8.62 -30.58
CA THR A 24 -23.65 8.31 -29.16
C THR A 24 -24.35 6.96 -28.98
N THR A 25 -23.59 5.89 -28.79
CA THR A 25 -24.12 4.64 -28.23
C THR A 25 -24.19 4.78 -26.71
N SER A 26 -25.40 5.01 -26.19
CA SER A 26 -25.70 4.94 -24.76
C SER A 26 -25.71 3.47 -24.31
N SER A 27 -24.57 2.96 -23.85
CA SER A 27 -24.52 1.68 -23.13
C SER A 27 -24.94 1.91 -21.69
N SER A 28 -26.21 1.68 -21.39
CA SER A 28 -26.71 1.62 -20.01
C SER A 28 -26.18 0.35 -19.34
N SER A 29 -25.03 0.45 -18.67
CA SER A 29 -24.57 -0.59 -17.75
C SER A 29 -25.34 -0.45 -16.44
N SER A 30 -26.43 -1.19 -16.30
CA SER A 30 -27.10 -1.40 -15.03
C SER A 30 -26.18 -2.21 -14.12
N SER A 31 -25.38 -1.54 -13.28
CA SER A 31 -24.70 -2.18 -12.17
C SER A 31 -25.76 -2.57 -11.14
N VAL A 32 -26.10 -3.86 -11.07
CA VAL A 32 -26.87 -4.41 -9.96
C VAL A 32 -26.01 -4.20 -8.71
N ALA A 33 -26.38 -3.21 -7.89
CA ALA A 33 -25.79 -3.05 -6.58
C ALA A 33 -26.06 -4.34 -5.80
N SER A 34 -25.01 -5.06 -5.43
CA SER A 34 -25.14 -6.25 -4.60
C SER A 34 -25.65 -5.81 -3.24
N ASP A 35 -26.90 -6.13 -2.91
CA ASP A 35 -27.55 -5.86 -1.62
C ASP A 35 -27.05 -6.81 -0.51
N ALA A 36 -25.77 -7.18 -0.57
CA ALA A 36 -25.14 -7.96 0.48
C ALA A 36 -25.11 -7.10 1.76
N PRO A 37 -25.57 -7.63 2.91
CA PRO A 37 -25.59 -6.85 4.14
C PRO A 37 -24.20 -6.32 4.45
N ALA A 38 -24.13 -5.04 4.84
CA ALA A 38 -22.89 -4.38 5.20
C ALA A 38 -22.20 -5.18 6.32
N ARG A 39 -20.99 -5.67 6.06
CA ARG A 39 -20.28 -6.54 7.00
C ARG A 39 -19.76 -5.68 8.16
N VAL A 40 -20.05 -6.10 9.39
CA VAL A 40 -19.64 -5.41 10.61
C VAL A 40 -18.49 -6.17 11.27
N LEU A 41 -17.47 -5.45 11.74
CA LEU A 41 -16.39 -6.02 12.54
C LEU A 41 -16.88 -6.35 13.95
N GLY A 42 -16.79 -7.62 14.32
CA GLY A 42 -16.96 -8.09 15.70
C GLY A 42 -15.63 -8.47 16.35
N VAL A 43 -15.64 -8.69 17.68
CA VAL A 43 -14.50 -9.30 18.39
C VAL A 43 -14.24 -10.69 17.81
N GLY A 44 -12.97 -11.04 17.63
CA GLY A 44 -12.51 -12.22 16.91
C GLY A 44 -12.42 -12.03 15.39
N GLY A 45 -13.01 -10.95 14.84
CA GLY A 45 -12.96 -10.64 13.41
C GLY A 45 -11.54 -10.37 12.93
N VAL A 46 -11.16 -11.03 11.84
CA VAL A 46 -9.84 -10.96 11.21
C VAL A 46 -9.94 -10.17 9.90
N LEU A 47 -9.01 -9.24 9.72
CA LEU A 47 -8.76 -8.53 8.47
C LEU A 47 -7.35 -8.89 8.00
N ARG A 48 -7.23 -9.28 6.74
CA ARG A 48 -5.96 -9.67 6.13
C ARG A 48 -5.74 -8.80 4.90
N GLY A 49 -4.54 -8.23 4.80
CA GLY A 49 -4.16 -7.38 3.67
C GLY A 49 -3.73 -8.18 2.45
N GLU A 50 -3.59 -7.47 1.35
CA GLU A 50 -2.98 -8.02 0.14
C GLU A 50 -1.47 -8.27 0.34
N PRO A 51 -0.89 -9.29 -0.32
CA PRO A 51 0.53 -9.53 -0.25
C PRO A 51 1.34 -8.35 -0.80
N ARG A 52 2.40 -7.96 -0.08
CA ARG A 52 3.30 -6.87 -0.48
C ARG A 52 4.74 -7.33 -0.56
N ARG A 53 5.40 -6.98 -1.67
CA ARG A 53 6.85 -7.13 -1.86
C ARG A 53 7.53 -5.77 -1.81
N PHE A 54 8.45 -5.58 -0.88
CA PHE A 54 9.24 -4.35 -0.79
C PHE A 54 10.47 -4.46 -1.69
N SER A 55 10.62 -3.49 -2.59
CA SER A 55 11.79 -3.36 -3.47
C SER A 55 12.91 -2.59 -2.77
N GLY A 56 14.12 -2.66 -3.33
CA GLY A 56 15.23 -1.80 -2.87
C GLY A 56 14.91 -0.31 -2.97
N ALA A 57 14.08 0.10 -3.94
CA ALA A 57 13.63 1.49 -4.07
C ALA A 57 12.69 1.90 -2.93
N ASP A 58 11.78 1.02 -2.50
CA ASP A 58 10.92 1.27 -1.34
C ASP A 58 11.76 1.44 -0.07
N VAL A 59 12.76 0.57 0.12
CA VAL A 59 13.68 0.62 1.27
C VAL A 59 14.52 1.89 1.27
N ALA A 60 15.08 2.27 0.12
CA ALA A 60 15.84 3.51 -0.02
C ALA A 60 14.96 4.75 0.21
N ALA A 61 13.73 4.77 -0.30
CA ALA A 61 12.78 5.84 -0.08
C ALA A 61 12.40 5.96 1.42
N TYR A 62 12.16 4.83 2.09
CA TYR A 62 11.88 4.81 3.51
C TYR A 62 13.07 5.31 4.35
N ALA A 63 14.29 4.88 4.03
CA ALA A 63 15.51 5.38 4.67
C ALA A 63 15.66 6.90 4.51
N ALA A 64 15.31 7.44 3.34
CA ALA A 64 15.38 8.87 3.08
C ALA A 64 14.37 9.68 3.91
N VAL A 65 13.11 9.21 4.04
CA VAL A 65 12.06 9.93 4.79
C VAL A 65 12.17 9.73 6.30
N SER A 66 12.53 8.53 6.75
CA SER A 66 12.64 8.20 8.19
C SER A 66 13.97 8.67 8.81
N GLY A 67 15.00 8.83 7.98
CA GLY A 67 16.38 9.05 8.43
C GLY A 67 17.10 7.79 8.89
N ASP A 68 16.44 6.62 8.93
CA ASP A 68 17.07 5.34 9.26
C ASP A 68 17.91 4.84 8.09
N ARG A 69 19.18 5.24 8.10
CA ARG A 69 20.21 4.86 7.13
C ARG A 69 21.12 3.73 7.65
N ASN A 70 20.64 2.89 8.55
CA ASN A 70 21.42 1.75 8.99
C ASN A 70 21.87 0.89 7.78
N PRO A 71 23.19 0.61 7.60
CA PRO A 71 23.69 -0.14 6.44
C PRO A 71 23.04 -1.50 6.23
N LEU A 72 22.45 -2.11 7.27
CA LEU A 72 21.65 -3.35 7.16
C LEU A 72 20.58 -3.30 6.06
N HIS A 73 20.06 -2.11 5.79
CA HIS A 73 18.97 -1.91 4.83
C HIS A 73 19.46 -1.54 3.42
N LEU A 74 20.66 -0.97 3.30
CA LEU A 74 21.12 -0.30 2.08
C LEU A 74 22.37 -0.94 1.45
N ASP A 75 23.12 -1.71 2.23
CA ASP A 75 24.36 -2.36 1.81
C ASP A 75 24.24 -3.87 2.01
N ALA A 76 24.14 -4.59 0.89
CA ALA A 76 23.98 -6.04 0.90
C ALA A 76 25.26 -6.78 1.34
N GLU A 77 26.45 -6.20 1.14
CA GLU A 77 27.71 -6.78 1.59
C GLU A 77 27.87 -6.63 3.09
N PHE A 78 27.56 -5.45 3.63
CA PHE A 78 27.54 -5.22 5.06
C PHE A 78 26.53 -6.14 5.76
N ALA A 79 25.32 -6.25 5.21
CA ALA A 79 24.26 -7.11 5.76
C ALA A 79 24.70 -8.59 5.84
N ARG A 80 25.33 -9.13 4.79
CA ARG A 80 25.85 -10.51 4.78
C ARG A 80 27.05 -10.69 5.70
N GLY A 81 28.07 -9.87 5.52
CA GLY A 81 29.40 -10.10 6.09
C GLY A 81 29.52 -9.68 7.55
N VAL A 82 28.88 -8.57 7.94
CA VAL A 82 29.03 -8.00 9.28
C VAL A 82 27.85 -8.36 10.18
N ALA A 83 26.65 -8.38 9.62
CA ALA A 83 25.42 -8.52 10.41
C ALA A 83 24.80 -9.93 10.38
N GLY A 84 25.33 -10.84 9.58
CA GLY A 84 24.87 -12.24 9.52
C GLY A 84 23.54 -12.44 8.79
N PHE A 85 23.08 -11.46 8.01
CA PHE A 85 21.90 -11.60 7.16
C PHE A 85 22.28 -12.23 5.82
N GLU A 86 22.28 -13.57 5.79
CA GLU A 86 22.83 -14.40 4.70
C GLU A 86 22.31 -14.03 3.29
N ARG A 87 21.05 -13.58 3.19
CA ARG A 87 20.42 -13.25 1.91
C ARG A 87 20.60 -11.79 1.47
N GLY A 88 21.37 -10.98 2.21
CA GLY A 88 21.60 -9.56 1.91
C GLY A 88 20.74 -8.62 2.72
N SER A 89 20.44 -7.45 2.15
CA SER A 89 19.75 -6.37 2.85
C SER A 89 18.35 -6.78 3.32
N VAL A 90 18.03 -6.36 4.55
CA VAL A 90 16.73 -6.58 5.18
C VAL A 90 15.87 -5.33 5.08
N VAL A 91 14.56 -5.49 5.01
CA VAL A 91 13.59 -4.38 5.02
C VAL A 91 13.53 -3.80 6.45
N HIS A 92 13.39 -2.48 6.58
CA HIS A 92 13.14 -1.87 7.89
C HIS A 92 11.89 -2.49 8.54
N GLY A 93 12.03 -2.97 9.78
CA GLY A 93 10.89 -3.55 10.50
C GLY A 93 9.70 -2.58 10.62
N MET A 94 9.99 -1.29 10.80
CA MET A 94 8.97 -0.23 10.84
C MET A 94 8.29 0.03 9.49
N LEU A 95 9.00 -0.15 8.37
CA LEU A 95 8.39 -0.11 7.03
C LEU A 95 7.40 -1.26 6.86
N VAL A 96 7.76 -2.47 7.29
CA VAL A 96 6.84 -3.62 7.25
C VAL A 96 5.64 -3.39 8.19
N ALA A 97 5.87 -2.87 9.40
CA ALA A 97 4.81 -2.57 10.36
C ALA A 97 3.83 -1.47 9.88
N SER A 98 4.24 -0.63 8.92
CA SER A 98 3.35 0.37 8.31
C SER A 98 2.16 -0.23 7.53
N LEU A 99 2.19 -1.54 7.25
CA LEU A 99 1.07 -2.25 6.66
C LEU A 99 -0.17 -2.30 7.58
N PHE A 100 0.01 -2.30 8.91
CA PHE A 100 -1.12 -2.33 9.85
C PHE A 100 -2.02 -1.09 9.80
N PRO A 101 -1.50 0.15 9.91
CA PRO A 101 -2.33 1.35 9.77
C PRO A 101 -2.94 1.45 8.37
N SER A 102 -2.23 1.04 7.32
CA SER A 102 -2.78 1.01 5.96
C SER A 102 -3.98 0.04 5.84
N LEU A 103 -3.84 -1.18 6.36
CA LEU A 103 -4.89 -2.18 6.38
C LEU A 103 -6.12 -1.71 7.16
N ILE A 104 -5.93 -1.19 8.38
CA ILE A 104 -7.04 -0.69 9.20
C ILE A 104 -7.71 0.50 8.51
N ALA A 105 -6.95 1.46 7.97
CA ALA A 105 -7.50 2.65 7.31
C ALA A 105 -8.25 2.32 6.01
N SER A 106 -7.86 1.25 5.30
CA SER A 106 -8.57 0.82 4.08
C SER A 106 -10.01 0.37 4.38
N HIS A 107 -10.22 -0.31 5.51
CA HIS A 107 -11.56 -0.73 5.95
C HIS A 107 -12.30 0.34 6.75
N PHE A 108 -11.56 1.21 7.44
CA PHE A 108 -12.11 2.26 8.30
C PHE A 108 -11.44 3.62 8.01
N PRO A 109 -11.77 4.28 6.89
CA PRO A 109 -11.24 5.60 6.58
C PRO A 109 -11.49 6.60 7.72
N GLY A 110 -10.44 7.30 8.15
CA GLY A 110 -10.47 8.20 9.31
C GLY A 110 -10.23 7.53 10.66
N ALA A 111 -9.86 6.24 10.67
CA ALA A 111 -9.34 5.58 11.86
C ALA A 111 -8.10 6.31 12.40
N ILE A 112 -8.04 6.48 13.72
CA ILE A 112 -6.89 7.07 14.41
C ILE A 112 -6.08 5.96 15.05
N TYR A 113 -4.80 5.86 14.70
CA TYR A 113 -3.86 4.93 15.31
C TYR A 113 -3.28 5.54 16.59
N VAL A 114 -3.56 4.92 17.74
CA VAL A 114 -3.26 5.50 19.06
C VAL A 114 -1.97 4.91 19.66
N ALA A 115 -1.81 3.60 19.58
CA ALA A 115 -0.66 2.92 20.16
C ALA A 115 -0.34 1.64 19.39
N GLN A 116 0.93 1.24 19.42
CA GLN A 116 1.43 0.00 18.82
C GLN A 116 2.54 -0.59 19.70
N THR A 117 2.48 -1.90 19.94
CA THR A 117 3.63 -2.70 20.39
C THR A 117 4.17 -3.54 19.24
N LEU A 118 5.48 -3.79 19.16
CA LEU A 118 6.07 -4.59 18.09
C LEU A 118 7.17 -5.49 18.64
N SER A 119 7.15 -6.75 18.21
CA SER A 119 8.22 -7.72 18.33
C SER A 119 8.63 -8.18 16.94
N PHE A 120 9.88 -7.89 16.56
CA PHE A 120 10.46 -8.34 15.30
C PHE A 120 11.03 -9.74 15.51
N ARG A 121 10.29 -10.76 15.04
CA ARG A 121 10.60 -12.17 15.29
C ARG A 121 11.67 -12.70 14.35
N GLN A 122 11.66 -12.24 13.11
CA GLN A 122 12.54 -12.68 12.04
C GLN A 122 12.77 -11.57 11.01
N PRO A 123 13.91 -11.58 10.29
CA PRO A 123 14.17 -10.62 9.23
C PRO A 123 13.25 -10.84 8.04
N VAL A 124 12.82 -9.73 7.41
CA VAL A 124 12.19 -9.72 6.09
C VAL A 124 13.24 -9.23 5.11
N TYR A 125 13.52 -10.00 4.05
CA TYR A 125 14.50 -9.60 3.04
C TYR A 125 13.84 -8.81 1.92
N VAL A 126 14.62 -7.97 1.24
CA VAL A 126 14.15 -7.26 0.04
C VAL A 126 13.66 -8.28 -0.99
N GLY A 127 12.47 -8.05 -1.54
CA GLY A 127 11.80 -8.95 -2.48
C GLY A 127 10.96 -10.07 -1.85
N ASP A 128 11.05 -10.28 -0.53
CA ASP A 128 10.14 -11.17 0.19
C ASP A 128 8.71 -10.63 0.10
N GLU A 129 7.77 -11.56 0.01
CA GLU A 129 6.35 -11.26 0.11
C GLU A 129 5.93 -11.30 1.56
N VAL A 130 5.20 -10.27 1.99
CA VAL A 130 4.69 -10.13 3.35
C VAL A 130 3.20 -9.87 3.32
N VAL A 131 2.46 -10.53 4.20
CA VAL A 131 1.03 -10.26 4.43
C VAL A 131 0.82 -9.79 5.85
N ALA A 132 0.11 -8.68 6.01
CA ALA A 132 -0.33 -8.18 7.30
C ALA A 132 -1.72 -8.73 7.65
N GLU A 133 -1.91 -9.03 8.93
CA GLU A 133 -3.16 -9.46 9.52
C GLU A 133 -3.42 -8.69 10.80
N VAL A 134 -4.68 -8.27 11.00
CA VAL A 134 -5.14 -7.71 12.27
C VAL A 134 -6.40 -8.44 12.73
N GLN A 135 -6.44 -8.81 14.01
CA GLN A 135 -7.62 -9.44 14.61
C GLN A 135 -8.15 -8.60 15.75
N ALA A 136 -9.43 -8.23 15.70
CA ALA A 136 -10.06 -7.45 16.76
C ALA A 136 -10.18 -8.30 18.03
N ILE A 137 -9.52 -7.88 19.10
CA ILE A 137 -9.57 -8.56 20.40
C ILE A 137 -10.39 -7.79 21.44
N TYR A 138 -10.70 -6.51 21.16
CA TYR A 138 -11.50 -5.67 22.02
C TYR A 138 -12.19 -4.58 21.19
N LEU A 139 -13.48 -4.37 21.44
CA LEU A 139 -14.26 -3.28 20.86
C LEU A 139 -15.13 -2.65 21.96
N LYS A 140 -15.08 -1.33 22.08
CA LYS A 140 -15.94 -0.58 23.00
C LYS A 140 -16.36 0.74 22.37
N GLU A 141 -17.65 1.02 22.38
CA GLU A 141 -18.16 2.33 22.00
C GLU A 141 -17.74 3.40 23.02
N SER A 142 -17.29 4.55 22.51
CA SER A 142 -16.91 5.71 23.29
C SER A 142 -17.31 6.98 22.57
N LYS A 143 -18.36 7.65 23.07
CA LYS A 143 -18.98 8.83 22.44
C LYS A 143 -19.43 8.51 21.01
N LYS A 144 -18.81 9.10 19.99
CA LYS A 144 -19.15 8.95 18.56
C LYS A 144 -18.14 8.06 17.81
N ARG A 145 -17.37 7.24 18.53
CA ARG A 145 -16.30 6.40 17.99
C ARG A 145 -16.24 5.08 18.73
N TYR A 146 -15.42 4.16 18.23
CA TYR A 146 -15.14 2.88 18.85
C TYR A 146 -13.66 2.80 19.21
N ILE A 147 -13.37 2.48 20.47
CA ILE A 147 -12.03 2.06 20.88
C ILE A 147 -11.89 0.60 20.45
N ALA A 148 -10.92 0.32 19.59
CA ALA A 148 -10.61 -1.03 19.13
C ALA A 148 -9.17 -1.40 19.49
N LYS A 149 -8.97 -2.61 20.01
CA LYS A 149 -7.64 -3.22 20.10
C LYS A 149 -7.55 -4.39 19.14
N PHE A 150 -6.40 -4.50 18.48
CA PHE A 150 -6.10 -5.55 17.53
C PHE A 150 -4.83 -6.28 17.94
N THR A 151 -4.78 -7.60 17.77
CA THR A 151 -3.47 -8.23 17.52
C THR A 151 -3.03 -7.85 16.11
N THR A 152 -1.73 -7.68 15.91
CA THR A 152 -1.13 -7.27 14.63
C THR A 152 0.00 -8.23 14.28
N LYS A 153 -0.11 -8.93 13.16
CA LYS A 153 0.86 -9.94 12.74
C LYS A 153 1.25 -9.75 11.28
N CYS A 154 2.54 -9.89 10.98
CA CYS A 154 3.00 -10.05 9.60
C CYS A 154 3.57 -11.43 9.40
N PHE A 155 3.30 -12.00 8.22
CA PHE A 155 3.77 -13.31 7.82
C PHE A 155 4.50 -13.23 6.48
N THR A 156 5.57 -14.01 6.31
CA THR A 156 6.23 -14.23 5.01
C THR A 156 5.75 -15.52 4.36
N ASN A 157 6.34 -15.88 3.20
CA ASN A 157 6.11 -17.15 2.52
C ASN A 157 6.16 -18.32 3.52
N GLN A 158 5.21 -19.25 3.40
CA GLN A 158 5.01 -20.40 4.32
C GLN A 158 4.44 -20.06 5.71
N GLU A 159 3.73 -18.93 5.84
CA GLU A 159 3.05 -18.52 7.09
C GLU A 159 4.02 -18.29 8.26
N CYS A 160 5.27 -17.93 7.95
CA CYS A 160 6.28 -17.69 8.97
C CYS A 160 6.07 -16.32 9.63
N LEU A 161 5.88 -16.30 10.95
CA LEU A 161 5.60 -15.08 11.72
C LEU A 161 6.85 -14.19 11.83
N VAL A 162 6.83 -13.01 11.21
CA VAL A 162 7.96 -12.07 11.20
C VAL A 162 7.77 -10.87 12.12
N ILE A 163 6.53 -10.42 12.32
CA ILE A 163 6.18 -9.34 13.26
C ILE A 163 4.96 -9.76 14.06
N ASP A 164 4.99 -9.47 15.35
CA ASP A 164 3.91 -9.74 16.29
C ASP A 164 3.73 -8.55 17.25
N GLY A 165 2.50 -8.24 17.64
CA GLY A 165 2.21 -7.07 18.47
C GLY A 165 0.73 -6.78 18.63
N GLU A 166 0.44 -5.61 19.19
CA GLU A 166 -0.92 -5.12 19.37
C GLU A 166 -1.05 -3.65 18.98
N ALA A 167 -2.19 -3.31 18.38
CA ALA A 167 -2.57 -1.94 18.06
C ALA A 167 -3.77 -1.50 18.89
N THR A 168 -3.79 -0.23 19.28
CA THR A 168 -5.01 0.45 19.76
C THR A 168 -5.39 1.54 18.79
N THR A 169 -6.67 1.59 18.41
CA THR A 169 -7.19 2.57 17.45
C THR A 169 -8.53 3.15 17.91
N LEU A 170 -8.87 4.32 17.37
CA LEU A 170 -10.22 4.88 17.41
C LEU A 170 -10.85 4.76 16.02
N LEU A 171 -11.86 3.91 15.88
CA LEU A 171 -12.59 3.72 14.64
C LEU A 171 -13.82 4.65 14.58
N PRO A 172 -14.12 5.25 13.43
CA PRO A 172 -15.34 6.03 13.26
C PRO A 172 -16.60 5.16 13.14
N THR A 173 -16.45 3.91 12.72
CA THR A 173 -17.53 2.93 12.54
C THR A 173 -16.96 1.52 12.69
N LEU A 174 -17.84 0.53 12.90
CA LEU A 174 -17.50 -0.90 12.80
C LEU A 174 -17.95 -1.53 11.47
N VAL A 175 -18.65 -0.77 10.61
CA VAL A 175 -19.01 -1.22 9.27
C VAL A 175 -17.75 -1.22 8.40
N LEU A 176 -17.47 -2.35 7.76
CA LEU A 176 -16.33 -2.51 6.87
C LEU A 176 -16.60 -1.82 5.53
N ASN A 177 -15.70 -0.94 5.11
CA ASN A 177 -15.63 -0.52 3.72
C ASN A 177 -14.94 -1.61 2.89
N LYS A 178 -15.47 -1.85 1.69
CA LYS A 178 -14.81 -2.64 0.63
C LYS A 178 -14.08 -1.70 -0.29
#